data_AF-A0A834XFL7-F1
#
_entry.id   AF-A0A834XFL7-F1
#
_cell.length_a   1.000
_cell.length_b   1.000
_cell.length_c   1.000
_cell.angle_alpha   90.00
_cell.angle_beta   90.00
_cell.angle_gamma   90.00
#
_symmetry.space_group_name_H-M   'P 1'
#
loop_
_entity.id
_entity.type
_entity.pdbx_description
1 polymer ?
#
loop_
_entity_poly.entity_id
_entity_poly.type
_entity_poly.pdbx_seq_one_letter_code
_entity_poly.pdbx_strand_id
1 'polypeptide(L)'
;MAKETGSTSTKADDGAWQLYNSDQPGMTLVASQLTGGNYLSWSLAVKIALEAKDKLEFVDGTIKLPLDATEFKKWKKNDSMVKSWLTNSLSKEIAESFTYCNTSKMLWDEIQERYSASNGPKFYQIQRELVSQMQGNEIVTGYYVKMHRFASNTTRKPLLILTPLHISHIRAAIRCSRRHGLEIRTRSGGHDYEGLSYVSHVPFIVLDLINLKSIDVDEEDGVAWVQAGATIGEVYYKIAEKSKTLGFPGGVCPTTGVGGHFSGGGYGFLMRKYGLAADNIIDARVIDVKGRVLERESMGEDLFWAIRGGGGASFGVVVAWKIRSDQSNSLFYKAKSDFVRQPLSETELKGIWQMFYEEEAEFARVEFSPYGGRMDEISEFETPFPHRKGNLYKIQYLVYWVEEGDEAEKRHIDWIRRLYSYMTPFVSKSPRAAYLNYRDLDLGVNNVKNGFTSYEEASVWGVKYFKNNFNRLVQVKTKVDPLNFFKNEQSIPSLISNSKNGGN
;
A
#
# COMPACT_ATOMS: atom_id res chain seq x y z
N MET A 1 -64.28 37.12 -31.20
CA MET A 1 -64.24 36.76 -29.75
C MET A 1 -63.85 35.31 -29.66
N ALA A 2 -63.01 34.84 -28.74
CA ALA A 2 -61.99 35.52 -27.92
C ALA A 2 -60.86 34.50 -27.68
N LYS A 3 -59.61 34.93 -27.43
CA LYS A 3 -58.51 34.00 -27.15
C LYS A 3 -58.50 33.61 -25.67
N GLU A 4 -58.14 32.36 -25.40
CA GLU A 4 -57.85 31.87 -24.05
C GLU A 4 -56.56 32.49 -23.51
N THR A 5 -56.55 32.80 -22.20
CA THR A 5 -55.35 33.10 -21.43
C THR A 5 -55.46 32.44 -20.05
N GLY A 6 -54.97 31.21 -19.92
CA GLY A 6 -54.89 30.54 -18.63
C GLY A 6 -53.81 31.16 -17.75
N SER A 7 -54.18 31.62 -16.56
CA SER A 7 -53.24 32.10 -15.53
C SER A 7 -53.51 31.35 -14.23
N THR A 8 -52.60 30.43 -13.86
CA THR A 8 -52.70 29.62 -12.64
C THR A 8 -51.85 30.22 -11.53
N SER A 9 -52.45 31.08 -10.71
CA SER A 9 -51.82 31.55 -9.47
C SER A 9 -52.09 30.55 -8.33
N THR A 10 -51.08 29.76 -7.96
CA THR A 10 -51.10 28.98 -6.71
C THR A 10 -50.98 29.94 -5.53
N LYS A 11 -52.03 30.02 -4.69
CA LYS A 11 -51.93 30.68 -3.38
C LYS A 11 -50.94 29.92 -2.50
N ALA A 12 -50.09 30.64 -1.76
CA ALA A 12 -49.42 30.08 -0.60
C ALA A 12 -50.43 29.92 0.54
N ASP A 13 -50.23 28.92 1.41
CA ASP A 13 -51.12 28.67 2.53
C ASP A 13 -50.80 29.60 3.72
N ASP A 14 -51.81 30.03 4.47
CA ASP A 14 -51.66 31.13 5.45
C ASP A 14 -50.88 30.68 6.73
N GLY A 15 -50.82 29.37 6.98
CA GLY A 15 -50.18 28.79 8.17
C GLY A 15 -48.66 28.91 8.23
N ALA A 16 -47.97 28.84 7.08
CA ALA A 16 -46.49 28.75 7.01
C ALA A 16 -45.76 29.90 7.75
N TRP A 17 -46.39 31.07 7.84
CA TRP A 17 -45.81 32.30 8.40
C TRP A 17 -46.10 32.53 9.88
N GLN A 18 -46.92 31.69 10.52
CA GLN A 18 -47.35 31.89 11.90
C GLN A 18 -46.27 31.41 12.89
N LEU A 19 -46.09 32.17 13.97
CA LEU A 19 -45.26 31.79 15.13
C LEU A 19 -46.16 31.70 16.36
N TYR A 20 -45.97 30.67 17.17
CA TYR A 20 -46.74 30.41 18.37
C TYR A 20 -46.07 31.01 19.61
N ASN A 21 -46.81 31.19 20.71
CA ASN A 21 -46.28 31.79 21.94
C ASN A 21 -45.19 30.92 22.62
N SER A 22 -45.07 29.66 22.22
CA SER A 22 -44.01 28.72 22.62
C SER A 22 -42.71 28.85 21.79
N ASP A 23 -42.71 29.61 20.69
CA ASP A 23 -41.57 29.75 19.79
C ASP A 23 -40.62 30.84 20.26
N GLN A 24 -39.59 30.46 21.03
CA GLN A 24 -38.60 31.36 21.60
C GLN A 24 -37.19 31.08 21.02
N PRO A 25 -36.37 32.10 20.69
CA PRO A 25 -35.09 31.87 19.99
C PRO A 25 -34.09 30.99 20.74
N GLY A 26 -34.12 31.01 22.08
CA GLY A 26 -33.29 30.20 22.97
C GLY A 26 -33.85 28.80 23.28
N MET A 27 -34.93 28.36 22.62
CA MET A 27 -35.49 27.02 22.83
C MET A 27 -34.51 25.95 22.31
N THR A 28 -34.21 24.96 23.15
CA THR A 28 -33.48 23.74 22.75
C THR A 28 -34.38 22.87 21.87
N LEU A 29 -34.16 22.90 20.56
CA LEU A 29 -34.98 22.18 19.57
C LEU A 29 -34.77 20.65 19.62
N VAL A 30 -33.56 20.20 19.94
CA VAL A 30 -33.20 18.78 20.12
C VAL A 30 -32.25 18.61 21.31
N ALA A 31 -32.41 17.53 22.07
CA ALA A 31 -31.68 17.30 23.32
C ALA A 31 -30.19 16.93 23.15
N SER A 32 -29.75 16.58 21.93
CA SER A 32 -28.35 16.26 21.62
C SER A 32 -27.84 17.18 20.52
N GLN A 33 -26.79 17.93 20.81
CA GLN A 33 -26.17 18.84 19.83
C GLN A 33 -25.38 18.07 18.76
N LEU A 34 -25.22 18.68 17.59
CA LEU A 34 -24.31 18.18 16.55
C LEU A 34 -22.85 18.30 17.04
N THR A 35 -22.12 17.18 16.99
CA THR A 35 -20.67 17.09 17.28
C THR A 35 -19.91 16.50 16.07
N GLY A 36 -20.51 16.52 14.89
CA GLY A 36 -19.97 15.99 13.63
C GLY A 36 -20.02 14.46 13.52
N GLY A 37 -19.79 13.71 14.59
CA GLY A 37 -19.91 12.24 14.62
C GLY A 37 -21.34 11.71 14.51
N ASN A 38 -22.33 12.53 14.88
CA ASN A 38 -23.73 12.15 15.10
C ASN A 38 -24.74 12.78 14.11
N TYR A 39 -24.29 13.29 12.96
CA TYR A 39 -25.14 14.02 12.01
C TYR A 39 -26.45 13.30 11.66
N LEU A 40 -26.42 11.98 11.42
CA LEU A 40 -27.61 11.26 10.94
C LEU A 40 -28.76 11.26 11.96
N SER A 41 -28.45 11.06 13.25
CA SER A 41 -29.47 11.08 14.31
C SER A 41 -29.86 12.51 14.69
N TRP A 42 -28.91 13.45 14.70
CA TRP A 42 -29.18 14.87 14.90
C TRP A 42 -30.12 15.44 13.82
N SER A 43 -29.81 15.24 12.54
CA SER A 43 -30.58 15.80 11.42
C SER A 43 -31.97 15.21 11.30
N LEU A 44 -32.14 13.91 11.61
CA LEU A 44 -33.47 13.29 11.71
C LEU A 44 -34.29 13.91 12.85
N ALA A 45 -33.70 14.05 14.05
CA ALA A 45 -34.39 14.64 15.19
C ALA A 45 -34.78 16.12 14.95
N VAL A 46 -33.90 16.91 14.32
CA VAL A 46 -34.17 18.30 13.98
C VAL A 46 -35.29 18.40 12.94
N LYS A 47 -35.31 17.53 11.91
CA LYS A 47 -36.40 17.52 10.93
C LYS A 47 -37.75 17.26 11.58
N ILE A 48 -37.86 16.22 12.42
CA ILE A 48 -39.09 15.90 13.16
C ILE A 48 -39.53 17.08 14.05
N ALA A 49 -38.59 17.76 14.71
CA ALA A 49 -38.87 18.91 15.57
C ALA A 49 -39.29 20.19 14.80
N LEU A 50 -38.86 20.35 13.54
CA LEU A 50 -39.31 21.43 12.65
C LEU A 50 -40.63 21.09 11.95
N GLU A 51 -40.88 19.82 11.63
CA GLU A 51 -42.12 19.30 11.07
C GLU A 51 -43.27 19.46 12.09
N ALA A 52 -43.05 19.06 13.34
CA ALA A 52 -43.99 19.26 14.46
C ALA A 52 -44.18 20.74 14.90
N LYS A 53 -43.67 21.70 14.11
CA LYS A 53 -43.80 23.16 14.31
C LYS A 53 -44.21 23.90 13.03
N ASP A 54 -44.48 23.20 11.92
CA ASP A 54 -44.76 23.79 10.61
C ASP A 54 -43.63 24.72 10.11
N LYS A 55 -42.37 24.29 10.29
CA LYS A 55 -41.15 25.03 9.88
C LYS A 55 -40.15 24.21 9.05
N LEU A 56 -40.44 22.97 8.69
CA LEU A 56 -39.55 22.13 7.85
C LEU A 56 -39.24 22.78 6.49
N GLU A 57 -40.22 23.48 5.91
CA GLU A 57 -40.13 24.14 4.60
C GLU A 57 -38.99 25.18 4.48
N PHE A 58 -38.55 25.74 5.61
CA PHE A 58 -37.43 26.69 5.66
C PHE A 58 -36.05 26.02 5.47
N VAL A 59 -35.95 24.70 5.68
CA VAL A 59 -34.69 23.94 5.55
C VAL A 59 -34.68 22.94 4.39
N ASP A 60 -35.84 22.53 3.86
CA ASP A 60 -35.91 21.73 2.62
C ASP A 60 -35.89 22.57 1.34
N GLY A 61 -36.34 23.84 1.38
CA GLY A 61 -36.32 24.77 0.25
C GLY A 61 -37.57 24.75 -0.64
N THR A 62 -38.65 24.14 -0.17
CA THR A 62 -40.00 24.27 -0.75
C THR A 62 -40.49 25.72 -0.71
N ILE A 63 -40.31 26.41 0.42
CA ILE A 63 -40.48 27.86 0.53
C ILE A 63 -39.41 28.60 -0.29
N LYS A 64 -39.87 29.51 -1.17
CA LYS A 64 -39.02 30.46 -1.89
C LYS A 64 -39.10 31.85 -1.25
N LEU A 65 -38.07 32.66 -1.50
CA LEU A 65 -37.98 34.03 -0.97
C LEU A 65 -39.13 34.91 -1.54
N PRO A 66 -40.00 35.51 -0.71
CA PRO A 66 -41.11 36.33 -1.20
C PRO A 66 -40.63 37.62 -1.87
N LEU A 67 -41.36 38.05 -2.91
CA LEU A 67 -41.13 39.32 -3.60
C LEU A 67 -41.94 40.49 -3.00
N ASP A 68 -43.03 40.21 -2.28
CA ASP A 68 -43.76 41.24 -1.52
C ASP A 68 -43.02 41.62 -0.23
N ALA A 69 -42.97 42.91 0.07
CA ALA A 69 -42.24 43.46 1.22
C ALA A 69 -42.88 43.11 2.58
N THR A 70 -44.19 42.87 2.62
CA THR A 70 -44.94 42.49 3.82
C THR A 70 -44.74 41.01 4.12
N GLU A 71 -44.87 40.16 3.11
CA GLU A 71 -44.57 38.71 3.20
C GLU A 71 -43.10 38.46 3.50
N PHE A 72 -42.17 39.15 2.84
CA PHE A 72 -40.74 39.06 3.13
C PHE A 72 -40.41 39.38 4.61
N LYS A 73 -41.13 40.34 5.22
CA LYS A 73 -40.98 40.67 6.65
C LYS A 73 -41.50 39.55 7.57
N LYS A 74 -42.59 38.86 7.20
CA LYS A 74 -43.08 37.66 7.90
C LYS A 74 -42.11 36.48 7.73
N TRP A 75 -41.67 36.22 6.51
CA TRP A 75 -40.69 35.19 6.13
C TRP A 75 -39.41 35.32 6.94
N LYS A 76 -38.79 36.51 6.92
CA LYS A 76 -37.51 36.76 7.59
C LYS A 76 -37.58 36.58 9.11
N LYS A 77 -38.74 36.84 9.73
CA LYS A 77 -38.96 36.59 11.16
C LYS A 77 -38.96 35.10 11.49
N ASN A 78 -39.57 34.27 10.64
CA ASN A 78 -39.59 32.82 10.79
C ASN A 78 -38.22 32.21 10.49
N ASP A 79 -37.58 32.57 9.37
CA ASP A 79 -36.22 32.11 9.00
C ASP A 79 -35.19 32.40 10.09
N SER A 80 -35.24 33.60 10.70
CA SER A 80 -34.37 33.97 11.82
C SER A 80 -34.60 33.11 13.07
N MET A 81 -35.85 32.68 13.33
CA MET A 81 -36.18 31.79 14.45
C MET A 81 -35.62 30.38 14.21
N VAL A 82 -35.87 29.81 13.03
CA VAL A 82 -35.35 28.49 12.64
C VAL A 82 -33.83 28.48 12.67
N LYS A 83 -33.19 29.53 12.14
CA LYS A 83 -31.72 29.70 12.18
C LYS A 83 -31.18 29.75 13.62
N SER A 84 -31.87 30.43 14.54
CA SER A 84 -31.51 30.45 15.97
C SER A 84 -31.54 29.05 16.59
N TRP A 85 -32.63 28.32 16.38
CA TRP A 85 -32.78 26.94 16.86
C TRP A 85 -31.74 25.98 16.28
N LEU A 86 -31.48 26.06 14.97
CA LEU A 86 -30.42 25.30 14.30
C LEU A 86 -29.08 25.59 14.96
N THR A 87 -28.71 26.87 15.12
CA THR A 87 -27.41 27.29 15.68
C THR A 87 -27.24 26.79 17.13
N ASN A 88 -28.28 26.89 17.96
CA ASN A 88 -28.27 26.41 19.35
C ASN A 88 -28.20 24.87 19.46
N SER A 89 -28.57 24.16 18.39
CA SER A 89 -28.47 22.68 18.30
C SER A 89 -27.10 22.17 17.81
N LEU A 90 -26.10 23.05 17.65
CA LEU A 90 -24.71 22.68 17.31
C LEU A 90 -23.83 22.80 18.57
N SER A 91 -22.72 22.05 18.62
CA SER A 91 -21.67 22.38 19.60
C SER A 91 -21.09 23.77 19.30
N LYS A 92 -20.53 24.43 20.31
CA LYS A 92 -20.03 25.81 20.21
C LYS A 92 -19.01 25.97 19.08
N GLU A 93 -18.10 25.01 18.97
CA GLU A 93 -17.00 24.95 18.00
C GLU A 93 -17.53 24.82 16.56
N ILE A 94 -18.65 24.11 16.37
CA ILE A 94 -19.30 23.96 15.08
C ILE A 94 -20.14 25.21 14.75
N ALA A 95 -20.85 25.78 15.72
CA ALA A 95 -21.66 26.98 15.56
C ALA A 95 -20.85 28.20 15.07
N GLU A 96 -19.67 28.43 15.66
CA GLU A 96 -18.75 29.52 15.27
C GLU A 96 -18.37 29.42 13.77
N SER A 97 -18.25 28.21 13.23
CA SER A 97 -17.85 27.94 11.83
C SER A 97 -18.89 28.28 10.75
N PHE A 98 -20.15 28.59 11.14
CA PHE A 98 -21.24 28.91 10.20
C PHE A 98 -21.82 30.32 10.40
N THR A 99 -21.16 31.18 11.16
CA THR A 99 -21.57 32.58 11.43
C THR A 99 -21.84 33.42 10.18
N TYR A 100 -21.24 33.07 9.04
CA TYR A 100 -21.45 33.71 7.72
C TYR A 100 -22.74 33.28 6.99
N CYS A 101 -23.37 32.17 7.37
CA CYS A 101 -24.58 31.67 6.71
C CYS A 101 -25.73 32.65 6.95
N ASN A 102 -26.39 33.13 5.90
CA ASN A 102 -27.35 34.22 6.04
C ASN A 102 -28.79 33.76 6.39
N THR A 103 -29.23 32.63 5.83
CA THR A 103 -30.57 32.04 6.05
C THR A 103 -30.50 30.69 6.77
N SER A 104 -31.63 30.20 7.29
CA SER A 104 -31.73 28.85 7.85
C SER A 104 -31.50 27.76 6.80
N LYS A 105 -31.97 27.96 5.55
CA LYS A 105 -31.69 27.05 4.42
C LYS A 105 -30.19 26.93 4.12
N MET A 106 -29.49 28.06 4.02
CA MET A 106 -28.05 28.08 3.75
C MET A 106 -27.26 27.40 4.88
N LEU A 107 -27.65 27.67 6.14
CA LEU A 107 -27.08 27.01 7.31
C LEU A 107 -27.31 25.49 7.27
N TRP A 108 -28.53 25.05 6.95
CA TRP A 108 -28.87 23.63 6.83
C TRP A 108 -28.03 22.94 5.73
N ASP A 109 -27.96 23.54 4.54
CA ASP A 109 -27.24 22.97 3.39
C ASP A 109 -25.74 22.83 3.66
N GLU A 110 -25.11 23.85 4.24
CA GLU A 110 -23.70 23.82 4.64
C GLU A 110 -23.40 22.77 5.72
N ILE A 111 -24.28 22.62 6.72
CA ILE A 111 -24.16 21.56 7.73
C ILE A 111 -24.36 20.18 7.07
N GLN A 112 -25.30 20.06 6.13
CA GLN A 112 -25.57 18.82 5.40
C GLN A 112 -24.39 18.43 4.50
N GLU A 113 -23.85 19.34 3.70
CA GLU A 113 -22.67 19.09 2.85
C GLU A 113 -21.45 18.70 3.69
N ARG A 114 -21.21 19.41 4.80
CA ARG A 114 -20.01 19.22 5.63
C ARG A 114 -20.06 17.99 6.56
N TYR A 115 -21.25 17.58 7.03
CA TYR A 115 -21.36 16.53 8.07
C TYR A 115 -22.21 15.30 7.70
N SER A 116 -22.97 15.30 6.60
CA SER A 116 -23.74 14.10 6.19
C SER A 116 -22.88 12.89 5.81
N ALA A 117 -21.59 13.09 5.55
CA ALA A 117 -20.61 12.04 5.23
C ALA A 117 -20.07 11.25 6.46
N SER A 118 -20.65 11.44 7.65
CA SER A 118 -20.17 10.87 8.92
C SER A 118 -20.69 9.46 9.23
N ASN A 119 -19.83 8.55 9.71
CA ASN A 119 -20.05 7.09 9.70
C ASN A 119 -20.35 6.45 11.08
N GLY A 120 -20.86 7.17 12.09
CA GLY A 120 -21.02 6.66 13.46
C GLY A 120 -21.65 5.26 13.61
N PRO A 121 -22.95 5.05 13.30
CA PRO A 121 -23.59 3.72 13.37
C PRO A 121 -22.94 2.68 12.45
N LYS A 122 -22.42 3.16 11.33
CA LYS A 122 -21.79 2.38 10.27
C LYS A 122 -20.41 1.85 10.70
N PHE A 123 -19.70 2.51 11.60
CA PHE A 123 -18.45 2.02 12.19
C PHE A 123 -18.71 0.78 13.07
N TYR A 124 -19.69 0.85 13.97
CA TYR A 124 -20.09 -0.29 14.82
C TYR A 124 -20.62 -1.47 13.99
N GLN A 125 -21.46 -1.20 12.98
CA GLN A 125 -21.90 -2.20 12.02
C GLN A 125 -20.71 -2.85 11.30
N ILE A 126 -19.77 -2.05 10.79
CA ILE A 126 -18.59 -2.52 10.06
C ILE A 126 -17.66 -3.36 10.95
N GLN A 127 -17.44 -3.00 12.22
CA GLN A 127 -16.69 -3.87 13.15
C GLN A 127 -17.35 -5.24 13.30
N ARG A 128 -18.68 -5.29 13.41
CA ARG A 128 -19.44 -6.55 13.47
C ARG A 128 -19.38 -7.35 12.16
N GLU A 129 -19.41 -6.67 11.02
CA GLU A 129 -19.32 -7.29 9.69
C GLU A 129 -17.92 -7.85 9.42
N LEU A 130 -16.86 -7.12 9.79
CA LEU A 130 -15.45 -7.53 9.69
C LEU A 130 -15.19 -8.87 10.38
N VAL A 131 -15.54 -8.99 11.66
CA VAL A 131 -15.32 -10.20 12.47
C VAL A 131 -16.12 -11.41 11.95
N SER A 132 -17.14 -11.17 11.12
CA SER A 132 -17.94 -12.22 10.45
C SER A 132 -17.55 -12.51 9.00
N GLN A 133 -16.57 -11.82 8.39
CA GLN A 133 -16.17 -12.12 7.02
C GLN A 133 -15.36 -13.43 6.94
N MET A 134 -15.83 -14.34 6.09
CA MET A 134 -15.04 -15.44 5.54
C MET A 134 -15.15 -15.38 4.02
N GLN A 135 -14.08 -15.73 3.29
CA GLN A 135 -14.06 -15.58 1.83
C GLN A 135 -15.17 -16.40 1.12
N GLY A 136 -15.47 -17.60 1.63
CA GLY A 136 -16.56 -18.45 1.13
C GLY A 136 -16.48 -18.68 -0.39
N ASN A 137 -17.61 -18.50 -1.08
CA ASN A 137 -17.71 -18.60 -2.53
C ASN A 137 -17.58 -17.22 -3.24
N GLU A 138 -17.13 -16.16 -2.57
CA GLU A 138 -16.95 -14.86 -3.22
C GLU A 138 -15.69 -14.82 -4.09
N ILE A 139 -15.81 -14.14 -5.25
CA ILE A 139 -14.66 -13.87 -6.12
C ILE A 139 -13.69 -12.90 -5.44
N VAL A 140 -12.39 -13.14 -5.63
CA VAL A 140 -11.28 -12.48 -4.91
C VAL A 140 -11.41 -10.95 -4.90
N THR A 141 -11.84 -10.34 -6.00
CA THR A 141 -12.00 -8.89 -6.13
C THR A 141 -13.05 -8.31 -5.17
N GLY A 142 -14.15 -9.03 -4.91
CA GLY A 142 -15.19 -8.61 -3.97
C GLY A 142 -14.68 -8.65 -2.52
N TYR A 143 -14.02 -9.75 -2.15
CA TYR A 143 -13.42 -9.93 -0.83
C TYR A 143 -12.33 -8.88 -0.54
N TYR A 144 -11.42 -8.65 -1.49
CA TYR A 144 -10.29 -7.73 -1.31
C TYR A 144 -10.73 -6.26 -1.20
N VAL A 145 -11.76 -5.85 -1.95
CA VAL A 145 -12.34 -4.50 -1.87
C VAL A 145 -13.04 -4.24 -0.53
N LYS A 146 -13.65 -5.26 0.10
CA LYS A 146 -14.17 -5.15 1.47
C LYS A 146 -13.06 -4.95 2.51
N MET A 147 -11.94 -5.68 2.37
CA MET A 147 -10.85 -5.68 3.35
C MET A 147 -9.97 -4.41 3.32
N HIS A 148 -9.79 -3.76 2.16
CA HIS A 148 -8.87 -2.61 2.01
C HIS A 148 -9.31 -1.32 2.74
N ARG A 149 -10.46 -1.32 3.42
CA ARG A 149 -11.11 -0.12 3.98
C ARG A 149 -10.52 0.38 5.32
N PHE A 150 -9.49 -0.27 5.87
CA PHE A 150 -9.12 -0.19 7.29
C PHE A 150 -7.68 0.27 7.58
N ALA A 151 -6.99 0.92 6.64
CA ALA A 151 -5.60 1.39 6.81
C ALA A 151 -5.47 2.93 7.00
N SER A 152 -4.46 3.32 7.79
CA SER A 152 -4.23 4.65 8.39
C SER A 152 -4.24 5.87 7.43
N ASN A 153 -4.28 7.08 8.02
CA ASN A 153 -4.39 8.38 7.34
C ASN A 153 -3.09 9.19 7.24
N THR A 154 -2.04 8.87 7.99
CA THR A 154 -0.76 9.61 7.93
C THR A 154 0.07 9.28 6.70
N THR A 155 -0.01 8.04 6.20
CA THR A 155 0.64 7.60 4.97
C THR A 155 0.03 8.28 3.75
N ARG A 156 0.86 8.89 2.89
CA ARG A 156 0.42 9.47 1.60
C ARG A 156 -0.14 8.37 0.71
N LYS A 157 -1.47 8.38 0.52
CA LYS A 157 -2.20 7.36 -0.26
C LYS A 157 -1.96 7.58 -1.77
N PRO A 158 -1.95 6.52 -2.60
CA PRO A 158 -1.77 6.67 -4.04
C PRO A 158 -2.92 7.44 -4.71
N LEU A 159 -2.62 8.18 -5.77
CA LEU A 159 -3.63 8.90 -6.57
C LEU A 159 -4.60 7.95 -7.29
N LEU A 160 -4.12 6.76 -7.65
CA LEU A 160 -4.87 5.74 -8.37
C LEU A 160 -4.27 4.36 -8.08
N ILE A 161 -5.13 3.33 -8.04
CA ILE A 161 -4.72 1.92 -8.02
C ILE A 161 -5.24 1.30 -9.32
N LEU A 162 -4.35 0.69 -10.10
CA LEU A 162 -4.66 0.01 -11.36
C LEU A 162 -4.44 -1.50 -11.21
N THR A 163 -5.49 -2.29 -11.41
CA THR A 163 -5.49 -3.76 -11.29
C THR A 163 -5.61 -4.43 -12.68
N PRO A 164 -4.54 -4.44 -13.50
CA PRO A 164 -4.59 -4.89 -14.89
C PRO A 164 -5.10 -6.32 -15.06
N LEU A 165 -6.07 -6.50 -15.96
CA LEU A 165 -6.53 -7.82 -16.42
C LEU A 165 -5.74 -8.33 -17.63
N HIS A 166 -5.01 -7.44 -18.32
CA HIS A 166 -4.26 -7.76 -19.52
C HIS A 166 -3.02 -6.86 -19.67
N ILE A 167 -1.99 -7.37 -20.36
CA ILE A 167 -0.71 -6.70 -20.60
C ILE A 167 -0.87 -5.30 -21.23
N SER A 168 -1.89 -5.09 -22.07
CA SER A 168 -2.18 -3.76 -22.64
C SER A 168 -2.48 -2.68 -21.59
N HIS A 169 -3.07 -3.04 -20.44
CA HIS A 169 -3.40 -2.10 -19.37
C HIS A 169 -2.13 -1.56 -18.70
N ILE A 170 -1.12 -2.42 -18.51
CA ILE A 170 0.19 -2.02 -17.99
C ILE A 170 0.91 -1.07 -18.97
N ARG A 171 0.89 -1.41 -20.25
CA ARG A 171 1.47 -0.57 -21.32
C ARG A 171 0.80 0.81 -21.39
N ALA A 172 -0.51 0.87 -21.15
CA ALA A 172 -1.26 2.12 -21.03
C ALA A 172 -0.87 2.90 -19.76
N ALA A 173 -0.79 2.24 -18.60
CA ALA A 173 -0.38 2.84 -17.33
C ALA A 173 1.00 3.51 -17.44
N ILE A 174 2.01 2.78 -17.90
CA ILE A 174 3.38 3.30 -18.11
C ILE A 174 3.37 4.51 -19.06
N ARG A 175 2.63 4.45 -20.17
CA ARG A 175 2.52 5.54 -21.15
C ARG A 175 1.86 6.79 -20.54
N CYS A 176 0.78 6.63 -19.78
CA CYS A 176 0.07 7.73 -19.15
C CYS A 176 0.90 8.37 -18.02
N SER A 177 1.43 7.56 -17.10
CA SER A 177 2.29 8.06 -16.02
C SER A 177 3.51 8.82 -16.54
N ARG A 178 4.17 8.32 -17.59
CA ARG A 178 5.27 9.04 -18.26
C ARG A 178 4.84 10.35 -18.92
N ARG A 179 3.61 10.46 -19.43
CA ARG A 179 3.06 11.69 -20.01
C ARG A 179 2.70 12.73 -18.95
N HIS A 180 2.27 12.29 -17.77
CA HIS A 180 1.76 13.15 -16.70
C HIS A 180 2.73 13.31 -15.51
N GLY A 181 3.96 12.81 -15.61
CA GLY A 181 4.99 12.96 -14.58
C GLY A 181 4.74 12.16 -13.30
N LEU A 182 3.90 11.13 -13.34
CA LEU A 182 3.51 10.33 -12.17
C LEU A 182 4.50 9.17 -11.96
N GLU A 183 4.91 8.94 -10.71
CA GLU A 183 5.65 7.71 -10.37
C GLU A 183 4.71 6.49 -10.30
N ILE A 184 5.26 5.30 -10.59
CA ILE A 184 4.55 4.03 -10.46
C ILE A 184 5.24 3.20 -9.37
N ARG A 185 4.49 2.76 -8.35
CA ARG A 185 4.89 1.61 -7.52
C ARG A 185 4.18 0.36 -8.03
N THR A 186 4.92 -0.72 -8.24
CA THR A 186 4.35 -1.99 -8.73
C THR A 186 4.19 -2.95 -7.57
N ARG A 187 3.01 -3.55 -7.42
CA ARG A 187 2.65 -4.47 -6.34
C ARG A 187 2.31 -5.86 -6.87
N SER A 188 2.87 -6.89 -6.23
CA SER A 188 2.41 -8.28 -6.31
C SER A 188 1.67 -8.60 -4.98
N GLY A 189 2.09 -9.60 -4.21
CA GLY A 189 1.52 -9.91 -2.89
C GLY A 189 1.86 -8.94 -1.75
N GLY A 190 2.24 -7.68 -2.01
CA GLY A 190 2.43 -6.63 -1.00
C GLY A 190 3.60 -6.77 0.01
N HIS A 191 4.28 -7.90 0.09
CA HIS A 191 5.33 -8.21 1.10
C HIS A 191 6.67 -7.42 0.99
N ASP A 192 6.69 -6.17 0.51
CA ASP A 192 7.88 -5.30 0.63
C ASP A 192 7.91 -4.71 2.05
N TYR A 193 8.98 -4.94 2.81
CA TYR A 193 9.04 -4.67 4.26
C TYR A 193 8.80 -3.20 4.63
N GLU A 194 9.18 -2.28 3.75
CA GLU A 194 9.04 -0.83 3.96
C GLU A 194 7.85 -0.26 3.16
N GLY A 195 6.97 -1.14 2.67
CA GLY A 195 5.79 -0.77 1.89
C GLY A 195 6.08 -0.13 0.53
N LEU A 196 7.31 -0.15 0.00
CA LEU A 196 7.67 0.57 -1.24
C LEU A 196 6.98 0.05 -2.52
N SER A 197 6.12 -0.97 -2.41
CA SER A 197 5.19 -1.37 -3.48
C SER A 197 3.85 -0.63 -3.47
N TYR A 198 3.53 0.11 -2.41
CA TYR A 198 2.29 0.88 -2.23
C TYR A 198 2.42 2.19 -1.43
N VAL A 199 3.63 2.62 -1.10
CA VAL A 199 3.93 3.90 -0.40
C VAL A 199 4.92 4.73 -1.23
N SER A 200 4.78 6.06 -1.18
CA SER A 200 5.84 7.01 -1.52
C SER A 200 5.57 8.39 -0.89
N HIS A 201 6.64 9.18 -0.72
CA HIS A 201 6.54 10.58 -0.31
C HIS A 201 6.12 11.52 -1.46
N VAL A 202 6.24 11.13 -2.73
CA VAL A 202 5.80 11.94 -3.90
C VAL A 202 4.45 11.44 -4.45
N PRO A 203 3.72 12.23 -5.28
CA PRO A 203 2.48 11.76 -5.89
C PRO A 203 2.72 10.60 -6.87
N PHE A 204 2.01 9.48 -6.66
CA PHE A 204 2.26 8.21 -7.34
C PHE A 204 0.97 7.43 -7.61
N ILE A 205 1.05 6.42 -8.48
CA ILE A 205 0.02 5.40 -8.65
C ILE A 205 0.54 4.01 -8.26
N VAL A 206 -0.35 3.13 -7.83
CA VAL A 206 -0.04 1.70 -7.66
C VAL A 206 -0.50 0.93 -8.88
N LEU A 207 0.39 0.11 -9.43
CA LEU A 207 0.09 -0.91 -10.43
C LEU A 207 0.07 -2.28 -9.73
N ASP A 208 -1.13 -2.77 -9.41
CA ASP A 208 -1.33 -3.97 -8.59
C ASP A 208 -1.63 -5.19 -9.47
N LEU A 209 -0.63 -6.07 -9.59
CA LEU A 209 -0.65 -7.22 -10.49
C LEU A 209 -1.51 -8.38 -9.99
N ILE A 210 -2.25 -8.26 -8.87
CA ILE A 210 -3.06 -9.33 -8.24
C ILE A 210 -3.95 -10.16 -9.19
N ASN A 211 -4.44 -9.56 -10.29
CA ASN A 211 -5.25 -10.25 -11.30
C ASN A 211 -4.42 -11.05 -12.34
N LEU A 212 -3.15 -10.70 -12.55
CA LEU A 212 -2.22 -11.40 -13.42
C LEU A 212 -1.49 -12.48 -12.62
N LYS A 213 -2.21 -13.58 -12.37
CA LYS A 213 -1.73 -14.71 -11.56
C LYS A 213 -1.97 -16.09 -12.17
N SER A 214 -2.04 -16.20 -13.51
CA SER A 214 -2.08 -17.52 -14.14
C SER A 214 -0.77 -18.29 -13.87
N ILE A 215 -0.90 -19.59 -13.66
CA ILE A 215 0.22 -20.52 -13.47
C ILE A 215 -0.04 -21.68 -14.40
N ASP A 216 0.83 -21.83 -15.39
CA ASP A 216 0.79 -22.90 -16.38
C ASP A 216 2.02 -23.78 -16.19
N VAL A 217 1.83 -25.10 -16.09
CA VAL A 217 2.85 -26.06 -15.66
C VAL A 217 2.91 -27.20 -16.66
N ASP A 218 4.08 -27.33 -17.27
CA ASP A 218 4.48 -28.40 -18.16
C ASP A 218 5.28 -29.43 -17.35
N GLU A 219 4.74 -30.63 -17.21
CA GLU A 219 5.37 -31.73 -16.47
C GLU A 219 6.40 -32.50 -17.30
N GLU A 220 6.29 -32.47 -18.64
CA GLU A 220 7.20 -33.19 -19.54
C GLU A 220 8.53 -32.44 -19.68
N ASP A 221 8.47 -31.12 -19.91
CA ASP A 221 9.66 -30.24 -19.97
C ASP A 221 10.19 -29.86 -18.57
N GLY A 222 9.41 -30.09 -17.50
CA GLY A 222 9.75 -29.67 -16.13
C GLY A 222 9.81 -28.15 -15.95
N VAL A 223 8.89 -27.41 -16.56
CA VAL A 223 8.88 -25.93 -16.57
C VAL A 223 7.51 -25.36 -16.25
N ALA A 224 7.45 -24.12 -15.78
CA ALA A 224 6.19 -23.41 -15.59
C ALA A 224 6.28 -21.93 -15.97
N TRP A 225 5.22 -21.40 -16.58
CA TRP A 225 5.00 -19.97 -16.76
C TRP A 225 4.13 -19.44 -15.61
N VAL A 226 4.72 -18.61 -14.77
CA VAL A 226 4.11 -18.03 -13.56
C VAL A 226 3.93 -16.54 -13.75
N GLN A 227 2.70 -16.03 -13.76
CA GLN A 227 2.45 -14.58 -13.81
C GLN A 227 2.81 -13.89 -12.48
N ALA A 228 3.29 -12.66 -12.55
CA ALA A 228 3.97 -11.97 -11.44
C ALA A 228 3.07 -11.58 -10.25
N GLY A 229 1.74 -11.60 -10.42
CA GLY A 229 0.77 -11.42 -9.34
C GLY A 229 0.50 -12.66 -8.50
N ALA A 230 0.93 -13.85 -8.96
CA ALA A 230 0.78 -15.10 -8.21
C ALA A 230 1.58 -15.08 -6.90
N THR A 231 1.13 -15.88 -5.94
CA THR A 231 1.81 -16.11 -4.66
C THR A 231 2.62 -17.42 -4.68
N ILE A 232 3.62 -17.50 -3.79
CA ILE A 232 4.46 -18.70 -3.61
C ILE A 232 3.62 -19.95 -3.30
N GLY A 233 2.56 -19.80 -2.49
CA GLY A 233 1.62 -20.87 -2.17
C GLY A 233 0.84 -21.37 -3.39
N GLU A 234 0.39 -20.48 -4.27
CA GLU A 234 -0.29 -20.86 -5.52
C GLU A 234 0.67 -21.59 -6.49
N VAL A 235 1.95 -21.19 -6.55
CA VAL A 235 2.97 -21.90 -7.34
C VAL A 235 3.20 -23.31 -6.81
N TYR A 236 3.46 -23.47 -5.51
CA TYR A 236 3.66 -24.80 -4.92
C TYR A 236 2.44 -25.69 -5.08
N TYR A 237 1.24 -25.14 -4.88
CA TYR A 237 0.00 -25.87 -5.06
C TYR A 237 -0.18 -26.33 -6.51
N LYS A 238 0.05 -25.46 -7.52
CA LYS A 238 -0.11 -25.84 -8.93
C LYS A 238 0.97 -26.77 -9.47
N ILE A 239 2.20 -26.72 -8.94
CA ILE A 239 3.22 -27.73 -9.25
C ILE A 239 2.81 -29.08 -8.64
N ALA A 240 2.39 -29.11 -7.36
CA ALA A 240 2.01 -30.35 -6.66
C ALA A 240 0.67 -30.96 -7.13
N GLU A 241 -0.24 -30.16 -7.67
CA GLU A 241 -1.49 -30.59 -8.32
C GLU A 241 -1.23 -31.36 -9.62
N LYS A 242 -0.13 -31.03 -10.31
CA LYS A 242 0.33 -31.70 -11.53
C LYS A 242 1.21 -32.90 -11.18
N SER A 243 2.33 -32.66 -10.50
CA SER A 243 3.38 -33.64 -10.27
C SER A 243 3.72 -33.82 -8.80
N LYS A 244 3.94 -35.08 -8.40
CA LYS A 244 4.40 -35.43 -7.04
C LYS A 244 5.92 -35.39 -6.88
N THR A 245 6.66 -35.21 -7.98
CA THR A 245 8.12 -35.27 -8.05
C THR A 245 8.77 -33.97 -8.51
N LEU A 246 8.02 -32.98 -8.98
CA LEU A 246 8.55 -31.64 -9.29
C LEU A 246 8.50 -30.72 -8.07
N GLY A 247 9.46 -29.81 -7.97
CA GLY A 247 9.49 -28.77 -6.94
C GLY A 247 10.22 -27.51 -7.40
N PHE A 248 10.04 -26.41 -6.66
CA PHE A 248 10.66 -25.12 -6.99
C PHE A 248 11.27 -24.46 -5.74
N PRO A 249 12.52 -23.92 -5.80
CA PRO A 249 13.22 -23.36 -4.64
C PRO A 249 12.80 -21.91 -4.32
N GLY A 250 11.51 -21.69 -4.05
CA GLY A 250 10.98 -20.42 -3.56
C GLY A 250 11.11 -20.25 -2.04
N GLY A 251 10.49 -19.18 -1.54
CA GLY A 251 10.43 -18.84 -0.11
C GLY A 251 9.48 -19.71 0.73
N VAL A 252 9.48 -19.46 2.03
CA VAL A 252 8.70 -20.23 3.02
C VAL A 252 7.29 -19.67 3.23
N CYS A 253 7.11 -18.34 3.15
CA CYS A 253 5.85 -17.67 3.42
C CYS A 253 4.90 -17.77 2.20
N PRO A 254 3.76 -18.51 2.28
CA PRO A 254 2.97 -18.82 1.09
C PRO A 254 2.34 -17.60 0.41
N THR A 255 1.97 -16.57 1.18
CA THR A 255 1.33 -15.34 0.69
C THR A 255 2.28 -14.40 -0.06
N THR A 256 3.59 -14.67 -0.05
CA THR A 256 4.57 -13.80 -0.74
C THR A 256 4.34 -13.82 -2.25
N GLY A 257 4.21 -12.64 -2.87
CA GLY A 257 4.04 -12.54 -4.33
C GLY A 257 5.34 -12.78 -5.09
N VAL A 258 5.28 -13.60 -6.14
CA VAL A 258 6.47 -14.04 -6.89
C VAL A 258 7.18 -12.90 -7.62
N GLY A 259 6.45 -11.90 -8.12
CA GLY A 259 7.02 -10.76 -8.85
C GLY A 259 8.08 -10.01 -8.03
N GLY A 260 7.78 -9.70 -6.77
CA GLY A 260 8.76 -9.14 -5.83
C GLY A 260 9.83 -10.17 -5.47
N HIS A 261 9.41 -11.31 -4.90
CA HIS A 261 10.30 -12.30 -4.29
C HIS A 261 11.40 -12.81 -5.23
N PHE A 262 11.03 -13.22 -6.45
CA PHE A 262 11.97 -13.70 -7.46
C PHE A 262 12.92 -12.58 -7.91
N SER A 263 12.41 -11.36 -8.05
CA SER A 263 13.21 -10.25 -8.56
C SER A 263 14.32 -9.78 -7.60
N GLY A 264 14.16 -10.02 -6.30
CA GLY A 264 15.20 -9.82 -5.27
C GLY A 264 15.99 -11.09 -4.91
N GLY A 265 15.92 -12.14 -5.73
CA GLY A 265 16.62 -13.41 -5.53
C GLY A 265 15.68 -14.53 -5.09
N GLY A 266 15.12 -14.39 -3.89
CA GLY A 266 14.13 -15.33 -3.35
C GLY A 266 14.76 -16.63 -2.84
N TYR A 267 15.25 -16.62 -1.60
CA TYR A 267 15.74 -17.83 -0.94
C TYR A 267 14.62 -18.56 -0.19
N GLY A 268 14.82 -19.87 0.01
CA GLY A 268 14.06 -20.66 0.96
C GLY A 268 14.72 -22.02 1.22
N PHE A 269 13.92 -22.97 1.70
CA PHE A 269 14.37 -24.26 2.22
C PHE A 269 15.24 -25.09 1.27
N LEU A 270 15.00 -25.00 -0.04
CA LEU A 270 15.72 -25.77 -1.05
C LEU A 270 17.07 -25.15 -1.51
N MET A 271 17.45 -23.98 -0.99
CA MET A 271 18.56 -23.20 -1.55
C MET A 271 19.93 -23.90 -1.56
N ARG A 272 20.20 -24.77 -0.56
CA ARG A 272 21.46 -25.53 -0.50
C ARG A 272 21.59 -26.59 -1.59
N LYS A 273 20.48 -26.97 -2.24
CA LYS A 273 20.44 -28.00 -3.30
C LYS A 273 20.28 -27.39 -4.70
N TYR A 274 19.45 -26.35 -4.86
CA TYR A 274 19.12 -25.79 -6.18
C TYR A 274 19.45 -24.30 -6.34
N GLY A 275 19.94 -23.62 -5.29
CA GLY A 275 20.11 -22.17 -5.30
C GLY A 275 18.79 -21.41 -5.05
N LEU A 276 18.78 -20.12 -5.37
CA LEU A 276 17.63 -19.23 -5.20
C LEU A 276 16.55 -19.47 -6.28
N ALA A 277 15.34 -18.97 -6.05
CA ALA A 277 14.30 -18.90 -7.06
C ALA A 277 14.81 -18.22 -8.36
N ALA A 278 15.54 -17.12 -8.22
CA ALA A 278 16.14 -16.38 -9.34
C ALA A 278 17.20 -17.17 -10.14
N ASP A 279 17.86 -18.15 -9.51
CA ASP A 279 18.85 -19.01 -10.17
C ASP A 279 18.16 -20.01 -11.11
N ASN A 280 16.87 -20.30 -10.86
CA ASN A 280 16.05 -21.30 -11.54
C ASN A 280 15.03 -20.68 -12.53
N ILE A 281 15.15 -19.38 -12.81
CA ILE A 281 14.38 -18.67 -13.84
C ILE A 281 15.14 -18.74 -15.16
N ILE A 282 14.49 -19.29 -16.19
CA ILE A 282 15.07 -19.55 -17.52
C ILE A 282 14.64 -18.54 -18.59
N ASP A 283 13.48 -17.90 -18.40
CA ASP A 283 12.96 -16.78 -19.21
C ASP A 283 12.08 -15.85 -18.34
N ALA A 284 11.74 -14.66 -18.82
CA ALA A 284 10.86 -13.71 -18.16
C ALA A 284 10.18 -12.79 -19.16
N ARG A 285 8.91 -12.42 -18.90
CA ARG A 285 8.21 -11.36 -19.63
C ARG A 285 8.30 -10.06 -18.83
N VAL A 286 8.97 -9.05 -19.37
CA VAL A 286 9.06 -7.70 -18.77
C VAL A 286 8.43 -6.65 -19.68
N ILE A 287 7.93 -5.57 -19.10
CA ILE A 287 7.46 -4.38 -19.82
C ILE A 287 8.38 -3.21 -19.49
N ASP A 288 9.02 -2.65 -20.52
CA ASP A 288 10.04 -1.61 -20.38
C ASP A 288 9.46 -0.19 -20.29
N VAL A 289 10.33 0.81 -20.10
CA VAL A 289 9.95 2.23 -19.99
C VAL A 289 9.28 2.78 -21.26
N LYS A 290 9.45 2.10 -22.40
CA LYS A 290 8.83 2.44 -23.69
C LYS A 290 7.48 1.74 -23.88
N GLY A 291 7.06 0.88 -22.95
CA GLY A 291 5.86 0.07 -23.05
C GLY A 291 5.97 -1.05 -24.10
N ARG A 292 7.19 -1.54 -24.36
CA ARG A 292 7.45 -2.77 -25.13
C ARG A 292 7.35 -3.96 -24.19
N VAL A 293 6.75 -5.05 -24.66
CA VAL A 293 6.84 -6.36 -23.99
C VAL A 293 8.11 -7.02 -24.50
N LEU A 294 8.95 -7.54 -23.60
CA LEU A 294 10.20 -8.20 -23.92
C LEU A 294 10.28 -9.55 -23.20
N GLU A 295 10.61 -10.60 -23.94
CA GLU A 295 11.09 -11.91 -23.46
C GLU A 295 12.63 -11.96 -23.51
N ARG A 296 13.27 -12.99 -22.92
CA ARG A 296 14.72 -13.05 -22.67
C ARG A 296 15.59 -12.59 -23.85
N GLU A 297 15.38 -13.17 -25.03
CA GLU A 297 16.10 -12.82 -26.27
C GLU A 297 16.00 -11.32 -26.57
N SER A 298 14.77 -10.79 -26.58
CA SER A 298 14.47 -9.40 -26.93
C SER A 298 14.86 -8.37 -25.86
N MET A 299 15.04 -8.77 -24.60
CA MET A 299 15.57 -7.91 -23.54
C MET A 299 17.10 -7.95 -23.44
N GLY A 300 17.71 -9.05 -23.88
CA GLY A 300 19.14 -9.32 -23.80
C GLY A 300 19.61 -9.72 -22.39
N GLU A 301 20.70 -10.48 -22.35
CA GLU A 301 21.22 -11.12 -21.13
C GLU A 301 21.56 -10.12 -20.00
N ASP A 302 21.86 -8.86 -20.30
CA ASP A 302 22.08 -7.81 -19.30
C ASP A 302 20.82 -7.51 -18.47
N LEU A 303 19.67 -7.32 -19.14
CA LEU A 303 18.41 -7.03 -18.47
C LEU A 303 17.85 -8.30 -17.82
N PHE A 304 18.00 -9.45 -18.50
CA PHE A 304 17.63 -10.76 -17.95
C PHE A 304 18.46 -11.16 -16.71
N TRP A 305 19.74 -10.75 -16.64
CA TRP A 305 20.55 -10.86 -15.42
C TRP A 305 20.04 -9.91 -14.34
N ALA A 306 19.84 -8.62 -14.65
CA ALA A 306 19.47 -7.60 -13.67
C ALA A 306 18.13 -7.87 -12.96
N ILE A 307 17.12 -8.36 -13.69
CA ILE A 307 15.81 -8.68 -13.07
C ILE A 307 15.84 -9.92 -12.17
N ARG A 308 16.83 -10.81 -12.29
CA ARG A 308 16.96 -12.04 -11.49
C ARG A 308 17.83 -11.83 -10.25
N GLY A 309 17.48 -10.81 -9.46
CA GLY A 309 18.12 -10.53 -8.16
C GLY A 309 18.29 -9.05 -7.82
N GLY A 310 18.28 -8.15 -8.81
CA GLY A 310 18.54 -6.72 -8.65
C GLY A 310 17.36 -5.87 -8.15
N GLY A 311 16.19 -6.48 -7.90
CA GLY A 311 14.95 -5.79 -7.56
C GLY A 311 14.23 -5.27 -8.80
N GLY A 312 13.19 -5.98 -9.24
CA GLY A 312 12.52 -5.75 -10.52
C GLY A 312 11.94 -4.34 -10.68
N ALA A 313 11.51 -3.74 -9.58
CA ALA A 313 11.01 -2.36 -9.52
C ALA A 313 12.00 -1.28 -10.01
N SER A 314 13.29 -1.59 -10.12
CA SER A 314 14.29 -0.69 -10.72
C SER A 314 14.35 -0.76 -12.25
N PHE A 315 13.86 -1.84 -12.87
CA PHE A 315 14.19 -2.21 -14.26
C PHE A 315 12.97 -2.30 -15.20
N GLY A 316 11.76 -2.48 -14.66
CA GLY A 316 10.52 -2.52 -15.43
C GLY A 316 9.39 -3.20 -14.68
N VAL A 317 8.29 -3.48 -15.37
CA VAL A 317 7.20 -4.30 -14.82
C VAL A 317 7.38 -5.73 -15.31
N VAL A 318 7.89 -6.62 -14.45
CA VAL A 318 7.88 -8.06 -14.75
C VAL A 318 6.43 -8.55 -14.66
N VAL A 319 5.94 -9.22 -15.70
CA VAL A 319 4.55 -9.72 -15.77
C VAL A 319 4.46 -11.24 -15.71
N ALA A 320 5.52 -11.96 -16.08
CA ALA A 320 5.62 -13.41 -15.88
C ALA A 320 7.07 -13.89 -15.84
N TRP A 321 7.29 -15.05 -15.24
CA TRP A 321 8.55 -15.78 -15.17
C TRP A 321 8.38 -17.17 -15.79
N LYS A 322 9.34 -17.64 -16.60
CA LYS A 322 9.46 -19.07 -16.92
C LYS A 322 10.45 -19.68 -15.94
N ILE A 323 9.97 -20.52 -15.04
CA ILE A 323 10.78 -21.26 -14.07
C ILE A 323 11.07 -22.67 -14.57
N ARG A 324 12.23 -23.22 -14.18
CA ARG A 324 12.47 -24.66 -14.19
C ARG A 324 12.07 -25.25 -12.84
N SER A 325 11.43 -26.41 -12.86
CA SER A 325 11.12 -27.21 -11.68
C SER A 325 11.89 -28.53 -11.80
N ASP A 326 12.96 -28.68 -11.01
CA ASP A 326 13.79 -29.88 -11.06
C ASP A 326 13.16 -31.04 -10.27
N GLN A 327 13.57 -32.28 -10.59
CA GLN A 327 13.13 -33.46 -9.83
C GLN A 327 13.54 -33.38 -8.35
N SER A 328 12.55 -33.44 -7.49
CA SER A 328 12.61 -33.32 -6.04
C SER A 328 12.01 -34.56 -5.37
N ASN A 329 12.87 -35.54 -5.07
CA ASN A 329 12.49 -36.69 -4.24
C ASN A 329 11.86 -36.22 -2.91
N SER A 330 10.65 -36.69 -2.61
CA SER A 330 9.85 -36.25 -1.48
C SER A 330 10.54 -36.58 -0.15
N LEU A 331 10.91 -35.55 0.63
CA LEU A 331 11.52 -35.68 1.96
C LEU A 331 10.86 -34.71 2.95
N PHE A 332 10.39 -35.24 4.08
CA PHE A 332 9.77 -34.46 5.15
C PHE A 332 10.85 -33.91 6.12
N TYR A 333 10.82 -32.61 6.43
CA TYR A 333 11.68 -32.01 7.46
C TYR A 333 11.14 -30.67 8.02
N LYS A 334 11.81 -30.10 9.05
CA LYS A 334 11.46 -28.86 9.77
C LYS A 334 12.72 -28.24 10.43
N ALA A 335 12.91 -26.90 10.44
CA ALA A 335 14.11 -26.27 11.05
C ALA A 335 13.98 -24.78 11.51
N LYS A 336 14.78 -24.40 12.53
CA LYS A 336 15.07 -23.08 13.18
C LYS A 336 16.34 -23.20 14.09
N SER A 337 17.18 -22.21 14.47
CA SER A 337 17.39 -20.77 14.11
C SER A 337 18.79 -20.26 14.54
N ASP A 338 19.65 -19.76 13.63
CA ASP A 338 21.00 -19.18 13.91
C ASP A 338 21.73 -18.60 12.64
N PHE A 339 22.72 -17.67 12.77
CA PHE A 339 23.57 -17.12 11.65
C PHE A 339 24.94 -16.44 12.02
N VAL A 340 26.07 -17.17 12.01
CA VAL A 340 27.39 -16.75 12.60
C VAL A 340 28.61 -17.05 11.67
N ARG A 341 29.86 -16.81 12.13
CA ARG A 341 31.13 -17.07 11.40
C ARG A 341 32.20 -17.86 12.16
N GLN A 342 32.02 -18.11 13.44
CA GLN A 342 32.76 -19.05 14.30
C GLN A 342 31.73 -19.68 15.27
N PRO A 343 32.05 -20.78 15.99
CA PRO A 343 31.13 -21.32 16.99
C PRO A 343 30.88 -20.30 18.11
N LEU A 344 29.62 -20.06 18.46
CA LEU A 344 29.27 -19.31 19.68
C LEU A 344 29.67 -20.13 20.91
N SER A 345 30.30 -19.48 21.88
CA SER A 345 30.55 -20.09 23.18
C SER A 345 29.26 -20.24 24.00
N GLU A 346 29.28 -21.14 24.98
CA GLU A 346 28.16 -21.33 25.91
C GLU A 346 27.79 -20.03 26.66
N THR A 347 28.78 -19.17 26.91
CA THR A 347 28.60 -17.86 27.56
C THR A 347 27.88 -16.86 26.65
N GLU A 348 28.20 -16.82 25.36
CA GLU A 348 27.53 -15.94 24.39
C GLU A 348 26.08 -16.38 24.15
N LEU A 349 25.84 -17.69 24.07
CA LEU A 349 24.49 -18.25 23.99
C LEU A 349 23.64 -17.90 25.24
N LYS A 350 24.23 -17.94 26.43
CA LYS A 350 23.57 -17.50 27.68
C LYS A 350 23.28 -15.99 27.68
N GLY A 351 24.14 -15.17 27.09
CA GLY A 351 23.91 -13.73 26.93
C GLY A 351 22.72 -13.42 26.02
N ILE A 352 22.62 -14.10 24.87
CA ILE A 352 21.44 -14.00 23.98
C ILE A 352 20.17 -14.47 24.72
N TRP A 353 20.27 -15.57 25.48
CA TRP A 353 19.15 -16.13 26.23
C TRP A 353 18.63 -15.20 27.34
N GLN A 354 19.48 -14.37 27.94
CA GLN A 354 19.06 -13.37 28.93
C GLN A 354 18.14 -12.29 28.35
N MET A 355 18.40 -11.83 27.12
CA MET A 355 17.58 -10.80 26.45
C MET A 355 16.18 -11.31 26.07
N PHE A 356 15.97 -12.62 25.98
CA PHE A 356 14.65 -13.24 25.78
C PHE A 356 13.79 -13.31 27.07
N TYR A 357 14.28 -12.77 28.19
CA TYR A 357 13.50 -12.57 29.43
C TYR A 357 13.07 -11.10 29.65
N GLU A 358 13.37 -10.20 28.71
CA GLU A 358 12.84 -8.82 28.68
C GLU A 358 11.37 -8.84 28.21
N GLU A 359 10.49 -8.00 28.76
CA GLU A 359 9.05 -8.00 28.40
C GLU A 359 8.83 -7.65 26.92
N GLU A 360 9.68 -6.76 26.37
CA GLU A 360 9.66 -6.38 24.95
C GLU A 360 10.09 -7.51 23.99
N ALA A 361 10.56 -8.66 24.50
CA ALA A 361 10.98 -9.81 23.70
C ALA A 361 9.88 -10.87 23.47
N GLU A 362 8.65 -10.70 24.00
CA GLU A 362 7.58 -11.71 24.00
C GLU A 362 7.34 -12.38 22.62
N PHE A 363 7.40 -11.59 21.53
CA PHE A 363 7.20 -12.07 20.16
C PHE A 363 8.47 -12.03 19.28
N ALA A 364 9.65 -11.77 19.86
CA ALA A 364 10.91 -11.66 19.15
C ALA A 364 11.32 -12.98 18.46
N ARG A 365 11.96 -12.89 17.29
CA ARG A 365 12.40 -14.07 16.53
C ARG A 365 13.75 -13.88 15.85
N VAL A 366 14.58 -14.93 15.99
CA VAL A 366 15.83 -15.18 15.27
C VAL A 366 15.57 -16.32 14.27
N GLU A 367 16.19 -16.33 13.09
CA GLU A 367 15.88 -17.27 11.98
C GLU A 367 17.10 -18.04 11.44
N PHE A 368 16.91 -19.28 10.97
CA PHE A 368 17.94 -20.15 10.38
C PHE A 368 17.86 -20.16 8.86
N SER A 369 19.00 -20.16 8.16
CA SER A 369 19.11 -20.78 6.83
C SER A 369 20.59 -21.05 6.49
N PRO A 370 21.23 -22.17 6.90
CA PRO A 370 22.65 -22.42 6.60
C PRO A 370 22.97 -22.36 5.08
N TYR A 371 24.11 -21.75 4.71
CA TYR A 371 24.54 -21.64 3.30
C TYR A 371 25.44 -22.84 2.93
N GLY A 372 26.33 -22.72 1.94
CA GLY A 372 27.05 -23.86 1.37
C GLY A 372 26.19 -24.74 0.46
N GLY A 373 26.80 -25.81 -0.06
CA GLY A 373 26.21 -26.61 -1.15
C GLY A 373 26.12 -25.77 -2.42
N ARG A 374 24.98 -25.82 -3.12
CA ARG A 374 24.77 -25.12 -4.39
C ARG A 374 25.00 -23.60 -4.32
N MET A 375 24.83 -22.99 -3.15
CA MET A 375 25.11 -21.56 -2.91
C MET A 375 26.61 -21.19 -2.96
N ASP A 376 27.51 -22.16 -2.80
CA ASP A 376 28.97 -21.98 -2.88
C ASP A 376 29.54 -22.34 -4.27
N GLU A 377 28.77 -23.06 -5.08
CA GLU A 377 29.09 -23.42 -6.47
C GLU A 377 28.77 -22.29 -7.45
N ILE A 378 27.64 -21.61 -7.25
CA ILE A 378 27.18 -20.48 -8.08
C ILE A 378 28.08 -19.26 -7.86
N SER A 379 28.53 -18.63 -8.95
CA SER A 379 29.46 -17.48 -8.86
C SER A 379 28.76 -16.22 -8.33
N GLU A 380 29.46 -15.38 -7.55
CA GLU A 380 28.89 -14.14 -7.02
C GLU A 380 28.50 -13.12 -8.10
N PHE A 381 28.94 -13.32 -9.35
CA PHE A 381 28.62 -12.49 -10.51
C PHE A 381 27.54 -13.08 -11.43
N GLU A 382 27.17 -14.35 -11.24
CA GLU A 382 26.24 -15.11 -12.12
C GLU A 382 24.82 -14.56 -12.09
N THR A 383 24.47 -13.95 -10.96
CA THR A 383 23.24 -13.19 -10.68
C THR A 383 23.61 -11.92 -9.92
N PRO A 384 22.75 -10.89 -9.90
CA PRO A 384 22.92 -9.73 -9.02
C PRO A 384 23.13 -10.06 -7.53
N PHE A 385 22.57 -11.18 -7.03
CA PHE A 385 22.73 -11.63 -5.65
C PHE A 385 24.18 -12.13 -5.39
N PRO A 386 24.96 -11.45 -4.53
CA PRO A 386 26.40 -11.69 -4.40
C PRO A 386 26.77 -12.59 -3.19
N HIS A 387 25.81 -13.01 -2.36
CA HIS A 387 26.09 -13.69 -1.08
C HIS A 387 26.27 -15.20 -1.31
N ARG A 388 27.25 -15.56 -2.15
CA ARG A 388 27.62 -16.93 -2.49
C ARG A 388 28.73 -17.43 -1.54
N LYS A 389 29.65 -18.26 -2.06
CA LYS A 389 30.81 -18.84 -1.40
C LYS A 389 31.47 -17.97 -0.32
N GLY A 390 31.84 -18.60 0.80
CA GLY A 390 32.53 -17.96 1.92
C GLY A 390 31.62 -17.20 2.91
N ASN A 391 30.32 -17.11 2.63
CA ASN A 391 29.33 -16.85 3.68
C ASN A 391 28.97 -18.19 4.30
N LEU A 392 29.41 -18.48 5.53
CA LEU A 392 28.95 -19.68 6.24
C LEU A 392 27.41 -19.72 6.27
N TYR A 393 26.81 -18.58 6.63
CA TYR A 393 25.37 -18.30 6.70
C TYR A 393 25.13 -16.76 6.91
N LYS A 394 23.94 -16.18 6.63
CA LYS A 394 23.57 -14.73 6.62
C LYS A 394 22.34 -14.37 7.50
N ILE A 395 22.44 -13.46 8.48
CA ILE A 395 21.41 -13.18 9.52
C ILE A 395 20.05 -12.62 9.01
N GLN A 396 18.96 -12.86 9.76
CA GLN A 396 17.76 -12.01 9.87
C GLN A 396 17.38 -11.76 11.35
N TYR A 397 16.96 -10.52 11.65
CA TYR A 397 16.33 -10.10 12.91
C TYR A 397 14.89 -9.67 12.63
N LEU A 398 13.96 -9.91 13.56
CA LEU A 398 12.56 -9.49 13.47
C LEU A 398 12.02 -9.10 14.86
N VAL A 399 11.27 -8.00 14.90
CA VAL A 399 10.45 -7.58 16.03
C VAL A 399 9.01 -7.41 15.55
N TYR A 400 8.05 -7.82 16.38
CA TYR A 400 6.61 -7.74 16.11
C TYR A 400 5.92 -7.21 17.37
N TRP A 401 4.96 -6.31 17.20
CA TRP A 401 4.19 -5.73 18.31
C TRP A 401 2.73 -5.53 17.93
N VAL A 402 1.87 -5.38 18.94
CA VAL A 402 0.41 -5.21 18.80
C VAL A 402 -0.08 -3.84 19.31
N GLU A 403 0.73 -3.18 20.15
CA GLU A 403 0.44 -1.85 20.71
C GLU A 403 0.46 -0.76 19.62
N GLU A 404 -0.65 -0.04 19.45
CA GLU A 404 -0.76 1.05 18.47
C GLU A 404 -0.21 2.38 19.03
N GLY A 405 0.49 3.14 18.17
CA GLY A 405 0.91 4.52 18.46
C GLY A 405 2.42 4.76 18.34
N ASP A 406 2.79 6.01 18.09
CA ASP A 406 4.14 6.44 17.71
C ASP A 406 5.22 6.06 18.74
N GLU A 407 4.91 6.12 20.04
CA GLU A 407 5.84 5.72 21.11
C GLU A 407 6.01 4.19 21.22
N ALA A 408 5.02 3.40 20.80
CA ALA A 408 5.13 1.95 20.71
C ALA A 408 5.99 1.56 19.51
N GLU A 409 5.74 2.14 18.34
CA GLU A 409 6.57 1.95 17.13
C GLU A 409 8.04 2.30 17.43
N LYS A 410 8.29 3.50 17.94
CA LYS A 410 9.62 3.99 18.31
C LYS A 410 10.36 3.07 19.27
N ARG A 411 9.70 2.53 20.31
CA ARG A 411 10.31 1.59 21.28
C ARG A 411 10.87 0.34 20.60
N HIS A 412 10.08 -0.30 19.73
CA HIS A 412 10.46 -1.53 19.04
C HIS A 412 11.48 -1.29 17.92
N ILE A 413 11.35 -0.17 17.19
CA ILE A 413 12.31 0.26 16.18
C ILE A 413 13.68 0.58 16.82
N ASP A 414 13.71 1.28 17.95
CA ASP A 414 14.96 1.56 18.67
C ASP A 414 15.55 0.29 19.31
N TRP A 415 14.73 -0.71 19.68
CA TRP A 415 15.22 -2.02 20.13
C TRP A 415 15.95 -2.78 19.01
N ILE A 416 15.35 -2.92 17.82
CA ILE A 416 16.00 -3.63 16.71
C ILE A 416 17.24 -2.89 16.19
N ARG A 417 17.25 -1.55 16.24
CA ARG A 417 18.44 -0.72 15.99
C ARG A 417 19.57 -0.99 16.99
N ARG A 418 19.28 -1.12 18.29
CA ARG A 418 20.28 -1.51 19.30
C ARG A 418 20.86 -2.90 19.04
N LEU A 419 20.01 -3.90 18.78
CA LEU A 419 20.44 -5.27 18.46
C LEU A 419 21.29 -5.32 17.18
N TYR A 420 20.86 -4.64 16.11
CA TYR A 420 21.62 -4.57 14.86
C TYR A 420 22.97 -3.87 15.05
N SER A 421 23.03 -2.85 15.90
CA SER A 421 24.27 -2.14 16.26
C SER A 421 25.22 -3.02 17.08
N TYR A 422 24.72 -3.72 18.11
CA TYR A 422 25.49 -4.68 18.91
C TYR A 422 26.16 -5.75 18.04
N MET A 423 25.45 -6.26 17.03
CA MET A 423 25.96 -7.34 16.17
C MET A 423 27.04 -6.91 15.15
N THR A 424 27.40 -5.63 15.08
CA THR A 424 28.36 -5.08 14.09
C THR A 424 29.72 -5.79 14.00
N PRO A 425 30.43 -6.15 15.10
CA PRO A 425 31.78 -6.70 15.00
C PRO A 425 31.81 -8.18 14.58
N PHE A 426 30.69 -8.91 14.73
CA PHE A 426 30.60 -10.36 14.50
C PHE A 426 30.19 -10.73 13.07
N VAL A 427 29.67 -9.77 12.30
CA VAL A 427 29.11 -9.98 10.95
C VAL A 427 30.07 -9.57 9.83
N SER A 428 29.60 -9.69 8.58
CA SER A 428 30.29 -9.10 7.41
C SER A 428 30.54 -7.60 7.61
N LYS A 429 31.71 -7.12 7.20
CA LYS A 429 32.11 -5.71 7.21
C LYS A 429 32.81 -5.35 5.89
N SER A 430 32.77 -4.07 5.53
CA SER A 430 33.38 -3.50 4.31
C SER A 430 32.99 -4.19 2.99
N PRO A 431 31.70 -4.23 2.60
CA PRO A 431 30.55 -3.63 3.27
C PRO A 431 29.88 -4.58 4.29
N ARG A 432 29.04 -4.03 5.16
CA ARG A 432 28.10 -4.85 5.95
C ARG A 432 26.98 -5.31 5.02
N ALA A 433 26.97 -6.60 4.70
CA ALA A 433 26.04 -7.19 3.75
C ALA A 433 24.61 -7.24 4.29
N ALA A 434 23.63 -7.04 3.41
CA ALA A 434 22.20 -7.14 3.68
C ALA A 434 21.50 -7.84 2.49
N TYR A 435 20.22 -8.17 2.59
CA TYR A 435 19.48 -8.90 1.55
C TYR A 435 18.26 -8.11 1.08
N LEU A 436 18.18 -7.80 -0.22
CA LEU A 436 17.21 -6.85 -0.80
C LEU A 436 15.73 -7.13 -0.47
N ASN A 437 15.31 -8.40 -0.42
CA ASN A 437 13.92 -8.75 -0.09
C ASN A 437 13.59 -8.53 1.41
N TYR A 438 14.60 -8.30 2.26
CA TYR A 438 14.46 -7.71 3.59
C TYR A 438 14.89 -6.26 3.49
N ARG A 439 13.99 -5.45 2.91
CA ARG A 439 14.22 -4.02 2.75
C ARG A 439 14.35 -3.37 4.12
N ASP A 440 15.27 -2.42 4.21
CA ASP A 440 15.69 -1.74 5.44
C ASP A 440 16.17 -0.34 5.02
N LEU A 441 15.37 0.69 5.30
CA LEU A 441 15.67 2.08 4.94
C LEU A 441 16.77 2.71 5.82
N ASP A 442 17.04 2.17 7.02
CA ASP A 442 18.17 2.60 7.86
C ASP A 442 19.53 2.29 7.21
N LEU A 443 19.57 1.39 6.20
CA LEU A 443 20.76 1.20 5.37
C LEU A 443 21.10 2.42 4.48
N GLY A 444 20.17 3.37 4.31
CA GLY A 444 20.28 4.54 3.45
C GLY A 444 19.15 4.61 2.43
N VAL A 445 18.76 5.83 2.08
CA VAL A 445 17.66 6.12 1.15
C VAL A 445 18.07 7.11 0.07
N ASN A 446 17.44 6.96 -1.09
CA ASN A 446 17.55 7.84 -2.24
C ASN A 446 16.63 9.07 -2.13
N ASN A 447 16.84 10.04 -3.03
CA ASN A 447 15.88 11.07 -3.44
C ASN A 447 15.57 12.16 -2.39
N VAL A 448 16.20 12.10 -1.21
CA VAL A 448 15.84 12.83 0.02
C VAL A 448 15.68 14.35 -0.18
N LYS A 449 16.46 14.94 -1.10
CA LYS A 449 16.53 16.41 -1.25
C LYS A 449 15.78 16.98 -2.46
N ASN A 450 15.60 16.22 -3.55
CA ASN A 450 15.10 16.76 -4.83
C ASN A 450 14.37 15.74 -5.73
N GLY A 451 14.06 14.52 -5.27
CA GLY A 451 13.45 13.49 -6.14
C GLY A 451 14.40 12.87 -7.18
N PHE A 452 15.67 13.30 -7.19
CA PHE A 452 16.76 12.77 -8.03
C PHE A 452 17.56 11.70 -7.27
N THR A 453 17.88 10.61 -7.96
CA THR A 453 18.67 9.48 -7.43
C THR A 453 20.12 9.61 -7.91
N SER A 454 21.05 9.91 -7.02
CA SER A 454 22.49 9.96 -7.37
C SER A 454 23.14 8.57 -7.26
N TYR A 455 24.25 8.36 -7.97
CA TYR A 455 25.04 7.13 -7.82
C TYR A 455 25.67 7.03 -6.43
N GLU A 456 26.15 8.16 -5.91
CA GLU A 456 26.83 8.31 -4.63
C GLU A 456 25.86 8.00 -3.48
N GLU A 457 24.69 8.65 -3.47
CA GLU A 457 23.61 8.41 -2.50
C GLU A 457 23.16 6.94 -2.51
N ALA A 458 22.89 6.39 -3.70
CA ALA A 458 22.46 5.01 -3.84
C ALA A 458 23.54 3.98 -3.51
N SER A 459 24.83 4.31 -3.66
CA SER A 459 25.93 3.39 -3.36
C SER A 459 25.98 2.99 -1.89
N VAL A 460 25.55 3.88 -0.98
CA VAL A 460 25.59 3.69 0.49
C VAL A 460 24.82 2.44 0.92
N TRP A 461 23.64 2.19 0.33
CA TRP A 461 22.86 0.97 0.54
C TRP A 461 23.12 -0.07 -0.56
N GLY A 462 23.37 0.35 -1.80
CA GLY A 462 23.54 -0.52 -2.96
C GLY A 462 24.67 -1.54 -2.84
N VAL A 463 25.84 -1.13 -2.31
CA VAL A 463 26.94 -2.08 -2.09
C VAL A 463 26.66 -3.09 -0.96
N LYS A 464 25.74 -2.78 -0.03
CA LYS A 464 25.33 -3.70 1.05
C LYS A 464 24.49 -4.85 0.50
N TYR A 465 23.56 -4.57 -0.41
CA TYR A 465 22.74 -5.59 -1.09
C TYR A 465 23.47 -6.33 -2.23
N PHE A 466 24.37 -5.65 -2.96
CA PHE A 466 24.88 -6.18 -4.24
C PHE A 466 26.41 -6.30 -4.33
N LYS A 467 27.18 -5.84 -3.34
CA LYS A 467 28.66 -5.74 -3.41
C LYS A 467 29.09 -5.14 -4.78
N ASN A 468 30.04 -5.81 -5.45
CA ASN A 468 30.60 -5.52 -6.76
C ASN A 468 29.55 -5.50 -7.90
N ASN A 469 28.43 -6.22 -7.77
CA ASN A 469 27.38 -6.26 -8.79
C ASN A 469 26.62 -4.94 -8.93
N PHE A 470 26.69 -4.05 -7.93
CA PHE A 470 26.02 -2.74 -7.98
C PHE A 470 26.41 -1.95 -9.23
N ASN A 471 27.70 -1.94 -9.59
CA ASN A 471 28.20 -1.19 -10.74
C ASN A 471 27.61 -1.71 -12.06
N ARG A 472 27.45 -3.04 -12.22
CA ARG A 472 26.79 -3.63 -13.38
C ARG A 472 25.29 -3.34 -13.39
N LEU A 473 24.61 -3.43 -12.25
CA LEU A 473 23.19 -3.06 -12.13
C LEU A 473 22.95 -1.62 -12.59
N VAL A 474 23.81 -0.69 -12.17
CA VAL A 474 23.77 0.73 -12.56
C VAL A 474 24.01 0.94 -14.06
N GLN A 475 24.96 0.20 -14.67
CA GLN A 475 25.17 0.21 -16.12
C GLN A 475 23.93 -0.30 -16.88
N VAL A 476 23.33 -1.42 -16.44
CA VAL A 476 22.10 -1.95 -17.05
C VAL A 476 20.94 -0.97 -16.89
N LYS A 477 20.75 -0.39 -15.69
CA LYS A 477 19.72 0.62 -15.42
C LYS A 477 19.84 1.80 -16.37
N THR A 478 21.03 2.37 -16.52
CA THR A 478 21.33 3.49 -17.42
C THR A 478 21.00 3.15 -18.89
N LYS A 479 21.20 1.89 -19.31
CA LYS A 479 20.92 1.38 -20.67
C LYS A 479 19.42 1.15 -20.93
N VAL A 480 18.65 0.69 -19.94
CA VAL A 480 17.23 0.27 -20.13
C VAL A 480 16.21 1.34 -19.73
N ASP A 481 16.53 2.15 -18.73
CA ASP A 481 15.70 3.25 -18.21
C ASP A 481 16.58 4.48 -17.89
N PRO A 482 17.12 5.15 -18.93
CA PRO A 482 18.08 6.24 -18.79
C PRO A 482 17.54 7.44 -17.99
N LEU A 483 16.23 7.69 -18.05
CA LEU A 483 15.55 8.78 -17.35
C LEU A 483 15.09 8.41 -15.93
N ASN A 484 15.42 7.20 -15.46
CA ASN A 484 15.10 6.69 -14.13
C ASN A 484 13.60 6.82 -13.76
N PHE A 485 12.72 6.39 -14.68
CA PHE A 485 11.27 6.39 -14.50
C PHE A 485 10.81 5.32 -13.49
N PHE A 486 11.37 4.11 -13.56
CA PHE A 486 11.11 3.04 -12.62
C PHE A 486 12.02 3.18 -11.41
N LYS A 487 11.56 3.94 -10.41
CA LYS A 487 12.33 4.22 -9.20
C LYS A 487 11.49 4.11 -7.93
N ASN A 488 12.20 4.00 -6.81
CA ASN A 488 11.70 4.21 -5.46
C ASN A 488 12.85 4.68 -4.55
N GLU A 489 12.58 4.73 -3.25
CA GLU A 489 13.47 5.20 -2.19
C GLU A 489 14.73 4.31 -2.03
N GLN A 490 14.78 3.11 -2.63
CA GLN A 490 15.96 2.23 -2.74
C GLN A 490 16.00 1.46 -4.09
N SER A 491 15.84 2.18 -5.19
CA SER A 491 16.01 1.64 -6.56
C SER A 491 17.39 1.95 -7.12
N ILE A 492 17.87 1.11 -8.03
CA ILE A 492 19.15 1.32 -8.75
C ILE A 492 19.12 2.65 -9.54
N PRO A 493 20.14 3.51 -9.46
CA PRO A 493 20.22 4.78 -10.19
C PRO A 493 20.62 4.62 -11.66
N SER A 494 20.26 5.63 -12.46
CA SER A 494 20.85 5.88 -13.79
C SER A 494 22.05 6.83 -13.65
N LEU A 495 23.10 6.65 -14.46
CA LEU A 495 24.26 7.55 -14.49
C LEU A 495 24.02 8.85 -15.27
N ILE A 496 22.88 8.99 -15.95
CA ILE A 496 22.56 10.18 -16.73
C ILE A 496 22.03 11.28 -15.81
N SER A 497 22.81 12.34 -15.65
CA SER A 497 22.41 13.54 -14.91
C SER A 497 21.33 14.31 -15.67
N ASN A 498 20.48 15.04 -14.93
CA ASN A 498 19.47 15.95 -15.49
C ASN A 498 20.11 17.25 -16.04
N SER A 499 21.00 17.10 -17.02
CA SER A 499 21.72 18.17 -17.71
C SER A 499 20.92 18.75 -18.89
N LYS A 500 19.59 18.92 -18.71
CA LYS A 500 18.68 19.59 -19.66
C LYS A 500 17.36 20.00 -19.00
N ASN A 501 17.38 21.13 -18.30
CA ASN A 501 16.19 21.94 -17.97
C ASN A 501 16.61 23.40 -17.70
N GLY A 502 17.28 23.99 -18.70
CA GLY A 502 17.68 25.40 -18.69
C GLY A 502 18.08 25.84 -20.10
N GLY A 503 17.60 27.01 -20.52
CA GLY A 503 17.94 27.63 -21.81
C GLY A 503 17.11 27.17 -23.01
N ASN A 504 15.81 27.46 -23.02
CA ASN A 504 15.23 28.54 -23.85
C ASN A 504 13.70 28.59 -23.73
#